data_AF-A0A4R2PLG0-F1
#
_entry.id   AF-A0A4R2PLG0-F1
#
_cell.length_a   1.000
_cell.length_b   1.000
_cell.length_c   1.000
_cell.angle_alpha   90.00
_cell.angle_beta   90.00
_cell.angle_gamma   90.00
#
_symmetry.space_group_name_H-M   'P 1'
#
loop_
_entity.id
_entity.type
_entity.pdbx_description
1 polymer ?
#
loop_
_entity_poly.entity_id
_entity_poly.type
_entity_poly.pdbx_seq_one_letter_code
_entity_poly.pdbx_strand_id
1 'polypeptide(L)'
;MTRVTSQRGDTGSGQTGAGQARSGQAGLGQIGPDQSGPDQFGPAPTAKPARAAAPVAAAGTTEMTATTGGTEMTGTAGTAAASRSSMAALPGPAVARLRLSDFRCYATLDLDLVADPARPVVLTGPNGAGKTNVLEALSFLSPGRGLRRARLVEPARHGGAGGWSVAARLVAADGPVDLGTGIDTAAAAAQARAKGPAGALDADADADADTDGGGDGGDGGADEGERSGADGSRLRRRCRIDGTEASGPAAFDERLCLVWLTPAMDGLFTDAAGVRRRFLDRLVGQVAPGHARALGAYETAQRERQTLLAERGYLGADPGWLRALEGRMAEHGVAVAAARLDAVRRLAATVEAGPETAFPKARLALAGTIEAALAAGAEPAAAADAFRARLKAARAEDARTGRTGCGPQRSDLLVDHAPKAMPARLCSTGEQKALLVGLVLAQARLTAERRGQAPLVLLDEIAAHLDGARRAALFDALRRLGGQVWATGTDRALFAALDGTAQFFEVAEGHILAAG
;
A
#
# COMPACT_ATOMS: atom_id res chain seq x y z
N MET A 1 2.67 70.82 -29.34
CA MET A 1 2.71 71.96 -28.39
C MET A 1 2.90 71.37 -26.99
N THR A 2 4.02 71.58 -26.28
CA THR A 2 4.31 72.73 -25.36
C THR A 2 3.66 72.49 -23.98
N ARG A 3 4.30 72.45 -22.78
CA ARG A 3 5.68 72.54 -22.21
C ARG A 3 5.76 71.55 -21.00
N VAL A 4 6.87 71.08 -20.40
CA VAL A 4 8.34 71.34 -20.44
C VAL A 4 8.88 72.50 -19.55
N THR A 5 9.17 72.18 -18.27
CA THR A 5 10.00 72.90 -17.23
C THR A 5 10.00 72.03 -15.95
N SER A 6 11.06 71.63 -15.22
CA SER A 6 12.55 71.68 -15.32
C SER A 6 13.35 72.75 -14.54
N GLN A 7 13.63 72.49 -13.25
CA GLN A 7 14.66 73.12 -12.35
C GLN A 7 14.83 72.18 -11.11
N ARG A 8 16.00 71.82 -10.52
CA ARG A 8 17.34 72.46 -10.25
C ARG A 8 17.25 73.67 -9.32
N GLY A 9 17.97 73.81 -8.20
CA GLY A 9 19.01 73.00 -7.51
C GLY A 9 19.42 73.74 -6.21
N ASP A 10 20.51 73.49 -5.47
CA ASP A 10 21.56 72.45 -5.43
C ASP A 10 22.41 72.65 -4.12
N THR A 11 23.35 71.74 -3.75
CA THR A 11 24.78 72.01 -3.39
C THR A 11 25.43 71.00 -2.39
N GLY A 12 26.62 70.50 -2.77
CA GLY A 12 27.81 70.23 -1.92
C GLY A 12 27.83 69.02 -0.94
N SER A 13 28.99 68.43 -0.59
CA SER A 13 30.37 68.50 -1.15
C SER A 13 31.31 67.42 -0.56
N GLY A 14 32.36 67.00 -1.29
CA GLY A 14 33.44 66.06 -0.85
C GLY A 14 33.26 64.61 -1.35
N GLN A 15 34.14 63.92 -2.10
CA GLN A 15 35.62 63.82 -2.21
C GLN A 15 36.30 63.08 -1.03
N THR A 16 37.26 62.14 -1.18
CA THR A 16 37.96 61.56 -2.38
C THR A 16 38.75 60.28 -2.03
N GLY A 17 39.04 59.42 -3.04
CA GLY A 17 40.20 58.47 -3.08
C GLY A 17 40.03 57.15 -2.30
N ALA A 18 40.23 55.92 -2.81
CA ALA A 18 41.12 55.32 -3.84
C ALA A 18 42.56 55.03 -3.39
N GLY A 19 43.04 53.78 -3.50
CA GLY A 19 44.48 53.48 -3.38
C GLY A 19 44.95 52.06 -2.99
N GLN A 20 44.89 51.10 -3.93
CA GLN A 20 45.86 49.99 -4.13
C GLN A 20 46.13 48.94 -3.02
N ALA A 21 46.67 47.79 -3.47
CA ALA A 21 47.15 46.68 -2.63
C ALA A 21 48.68 46.54 -2.73
N ARG A 22 49.32 45.81 -1.80
CA ARG A 22 50.62 45.15 -2.06
C ARG A 22 50.92 43.99 -1.09
N SER A 23 51.80 43.13 -1.56
CA SER A 23 52.31 41.90 -0.92
C SER A 23 53.46 42.15 0.05
N GLY A 24 53.67 41.23 1.01
CA GLY A 24 54.89 41.09 1.82
C GLY A 24 55.24 39.62 2.07
N GLN A 25 56.53 39.29 2.21
CA GLN A 25 57.06 37.92 2.28
C GLN A 25 57.99 37.70 3.49
N ALA A 26 58.02 36.44 3.96
CA ALA A 26 59.11 35.78 4.72
C ALA A 26 59.49 36.33 6.12
N GLY A 27 60.06 35.52 7.02
CA GLY A 27 60.19 34.06 7.00
C GLY A 27 61.32 33.51 7.90
N LEU A 28 61.44 32.17 7.90
CA LEU A 28 62.54 31.32 8.41
C LEU A 28 62.75 31.18 9.93
N GLY A 29 63.02 29.93 10.32
CA GLY A 29 63.43 29.47 11.66
C GLY A 29 63.46 27.94 11.67
N GLN A 30 64.63 27.33 11.53
CA GLN A 30 64.81 25.86 11.48
C GLN A 30 65.18 25.28 12.85
N ILE A 31 64.91 23.98 13.06
CA ILE A 31 65.86 22.93 13.52
C ILE A 31 65.10 21.59 13.69
N GLY A 32 65.78 20.48 13.39
CA GLY A 32 65.38 19.10 13.75
C GLY A 32 66.64 18.32 14.18
N PRO A 33 66.71 16.98 14.15
CA PRO A 33 65.69 15.98 13.75
C PRO A 33 65.48 14.89 14.83
N ASP A 34 64.77 13.79 14.50
CA ASP A 34 65.35 12.42 14.37
C ASP A 34 64.33 11.25 14.62
N GLN A 35 64.64 10.09 14.03
CA GLN A 35 64.20 8.69 14.31
C GLN A 35 62.85 8.12 13.81
N SER A 36 63.00 7.24 12.81
CA SER A 36 62.42 5.88 12.70
C SER A 36 60.96 5.67 12.28
N GLY A 37 60.78 5.03 11.11
CA GLY A 37 59.59 4.23 10.72
C GLY A 37 59.89 2.72 10.82
N PRO A 38 59.32 1.83 9.97
CA PRO A 38 58.29 2.04 8.94
C PRO A 38 57.13 0.98 8.96
N ASP A 39 56.23 1.09 7.98
CA ASP A 39 55.38 0.05 7.36
C ASP A 39 54.76 -1.11 8.18
N GLN A 40 53.42 -1.14 8.20
CA GLN A 40 52.66 -2.36 7.88
C GLN A 40 51.20 -2.05 7.47
N PHE A 41 50.89 -2.23 6.18
CA PHE A 41 49.52 -2.33 5.68
C PHE A 41 49.09 -3.81 5.63
N GLY A 42 47.94 -4.15 6.22
CA GLY A 42 47.34 -5.47 6.17
C GLY A 42 45.81 -5.39 5.98
N PRO A 43 45.21 -6.08 4.99
CA PRO A 43 43.79 -5.95 4.67
C PRO A 43 42.88 -6.80 5.57
N ALA A 44 41.62 -6.37 5.71
CA ALA A 44 40.60 -7.07 6.50
C ALA A 44 40.16 -8.42 5.86
N PRO A 45 39.80 -9.44 6.66
CA PRO A 45 39.42 -10.75 6.16
C PRO A 45 38.03 -10.76 5.50
N THR A 46 37.88 -11.52 4.41
CA THR A 46 36.61 -11.73 3.72
C THR A 46 36.01 -13.11 4.05
N ALA A 47 34.72 -13.15 4.37
CA ALA A 47 33.99 -14.39 4.64
C ALA A 47 32.97 -14.67 3.52
N LYS A 48 33.12 -15.78 2.80
CA LYS A 48 32.14 -16.24 1.79
C LYS A 48 30.97 -16.98 2.48
N PRO A 49 29.72 -16.81 2.00
CA PRO A 49 28.59 -17.60 2.47
C PRO A 49 28.67 -19.05 1.97
N ALA A 50 28.24 -20.00 2.79
CA ALA A 50 28.14 -21.42 2.42
C ALA A 50 26.94 -21.67 1.49
N ARG A 51 27.08 -22.64 0.57
CA ARG A 51 26.07 -23.00 -0.43
C ARG A 51 25.48 -24.37 -0.08
N ALA A 52 24.20 -24.40 0.29
CA ALA A 52 23.48 -25.65 0.57
C ALA A 52 23.22 -26.48 -0.70
N ALA A 53 23.04 -27.79 -0.54
CA ALA A 53 23.07 -28.76 -1.63
C ALA A 53 21.74 -28.91 -2.40
N ALA A 54 21.85 -29.38 -3.65
CA ALA A 54 20.75 -29.97 -4.42
C ALA A 54 20.76 -31.51 -4.25
N PRO A 55 19.62 -32.21 -4.40
CA PRO A 55 19.55 -33.66 -4.21
C PRO A 55 20.25 -34.46 -5.31
N VAL A 56 20.73 -35.66 -4.95
CA VAL A 56 21.42 -36.59 -5.85
C VAL A 56 20.40 -37.39 -6.67
N ALA A 57 20.62 -37.47 -7.99
CA ALA A 57 19.92 -38.43 -8.85
C ALA A 57 20.67 -39.78 -8.84
N ALA A 58 19.96 -40.88 -8.56
CA ALA A 58 20.52 -42.22 -8.61
C ALA A 58 20.44 -42.79 -10.04
N ALA A 59 21.58 -43.13 -10.64
CA ALA A 59 21.64 -43.85 -11.90
C ALA A 59 21.66 -45.37 -11.62
N GLY A 60 20.62 -46.07 -12.05
CA GLY A 60 20.57 -47.54 -12.02
C GLY A 60 20.98 -48.11 -13.38
N THR A 61 22.16 -48.71 -13.47
CA THR A 61 22.62 -49.38 -14.70
C THR A 61 22.11 -50.82 -14.73
N THR A 62 21.40 -51.22 -15.78
CA THR A 62 21.13 -52.64 -16.08
C THR A 62 21.03 -52.80 -17.59
N GLU A 63 22.01 -53.49 -18.18
CA GLU A 63 21.95 -53.89 -19.59
C GLU A 63 21.09 -55.16 -19.73
N MET A 64 20.27 -55.22 -20.77
CA MET A 64 19.79 -56.51 -21.29
C MET A 64 19.56 -56.40 -22.81
N THR A 65 19.93 -57.46 -23.53
CA THR A 65 19.99 -57.52 -24.99
C THR A 65 18.82 -58.31 -25.58
N ALA A 66 18.21 -57.83 -26.69
CA ALA A 66 17.54 -58.65 -27.72
C ALA A 66 16.94 -57.81 -28.89
N THR A 67 17.68 -57.71 -29.98
CA THR A 67 17.37 -58.35 -31.27
C THR A 67 15.90 -58.50 -31.76
N THR A 68 15.63 -57.90 -32.93
CA THR A 68 14.60 -58.26 -33.96
C THR A 68 13.13 -57.85 -33.74
N GLY A 69 12.52 -57.30 -34.80
CA GLY A 69 11.06 -57.24 -35.00
C GLY A 69 10.57 -55.92 -35.57
N GLY A 70 10.34 -55.85 -36.88
CA GLY A 70 9.69 -54.70 -37.52
C GLY A 70 8.24 -55.00 -37.90
N THR A 71 7.35 -54.00 -37.80
CA THR A 71 6.05 -53.91 -38.47
C THR A 71 5.58 -52.45 -38.41
N GLU A 72 5.03 -51.93 -39.50
CA GLU A 72 4.39 -50.61 -39.52
C GLU A 72 2.99 -50.68 -38.91
N MET A 73 2.66 -49.80 -37.96
CA MET A 73 1.27 -49.42 -37.68
C MET A 73 1.17 -47.95 -37.24
N THR A 74 0.04 -47.34 -37.61
CA THR A 74 -0.32 -45.97 -37.30
C THR A 74 -0.65 -45.80 -35.81
N GLY A 75 -0.04 -44.79 -35.16
CA GLY A 75 -0.32 -44.43 -33.78
C GLY A 75 -0.54 -42.92 -33.63
N THR A 76 -1.70 -42.52 -33.09
CA THR A 76 -2.05 -41.12 -32.87
C THR A 76 -1.17 -40.48 -31.79
N ALA A 77 -0.39 -39.46 -32.16
CA ALA A 77 0.30 -38.62 -31.20
C ALA A 77 -0.71 -37.80 -30.38
N GLY A 78 -0.86 -38.13 -29.09
CA GLY A 78 -1.85 -37.51 -28.20
C GLY A 78 -1.58 -36.02 -27.97
N THR A 79 -2.56 -35.17 -28.31
CA THR A 79 -2.49 -33.70 -28.20
C THR A 79 -2.63 -33.18 -26.76
N ALA A 80 -1.72 -33.57 -25.87
CA ALA A 80 -1.62 -33.07 -24.50
C ALA A 80 -1.01 -31.65 -24.40
N ALA A 81 -1.44 -30.72 -25.27
CA ALA A 81 -0.79 -29.42 -25.49
C ALA A 81 -1.74 -28.23 -25.71
N ALA A 82 -3.00 -28.31 -25.23
CA ALA A 82 -3.95 -27.19 -25.33
C ALA A 82 -5.01 -27.15 -24.20
N SER A 83 -4.59 -26.77 -22.99
CA SER A 83 -5.50 -26.19 -21.99
C SER A 83 -4.95 -24.86 -21.47
N ARG A 84 -4.72 -23.92 -22.39
CA ARG A 84 -4.58 -22.50 -22.03
C ARG A 84 -5.98 -22.01 -21.69
N SER A 85 -6.27 -21.89 -20.39
CA SER A 85 -7.55 -21.39 -19.91
C SER A 85 -7.77 -19.97 -20.44
N SER A 86 -8.63 -19.85 -21.46
CA SER A 86 -9.15 -18.56 -21.89
C SER A 86 -10.16 -18.13 -20.83
N MET A 87 -9.69 -17.40 -19.82
CA MET A 87 -10.59 -16.69 -18.93
C MET A 87 -11.40 -15.71 -19.77
N ALA A 88 -12.70 -16.00 -19.93
CA ALA A 88 -13.66 -14.99 -20.28
C ALA A 88 -13.61 -13.87 -19.22
N ALA A 89 -13.83 -12.63 -19.65
CA ALA A 89 -13.90 -11.51 -18.72
C ALA A 89 -15.01 -11.77 -17.68
N LEU A 90 -14.69 -11.61 -16.40
CA LEU A 90 -15.64 -11.76 -15.30
C LEU A 90 -16.20 -10.38 -14.97
N PRO A 91 -17.39 -9.98 -15.49
CA PRO A 91 -17.87 -8.61 -15.35
C PRO A 91 -17.99 -8.22 -13.87
N GLY A 92 -17.25 -7.18 -13.49
CA GLY A 92 -17.32 -6.60 -12.15
C GLY A 92 -18.54 -5.69 -11.96
N PRO A 93 -18.79 -5.19 -10.74
CA PRO A 93 -19.74 -4.11 -10.53
C PRO A 93 -19.21 -2.82 -11.18
N ALA A 94 -20.10 -2.07 -11.83
CA ALA A 94 -19.81 -0.75 -12.39
C ALA A 94 -20.50 0.34 -11.58
N VAL A 95 -19.80 1.44 -11.30
CA VAL A 95 -20.42 2.65 -10.74
C VAL A 95 -21.24 3.30 -11.85
N ALA A 96 -22.55 3.41 -11.62
CA ALA A 96 -23.53 4.04 -12.49
C ALA A 96 -23.81 5.50 -12.09
N ARG A 97 -23.61 5.84 -10.81
CA ARG A 97 -23.72 7.21 -10.30
C ARG A 97 -22.83 7.39 -9.07
N LEU A 98 -22.15 8.53 -8.95
CA LEU A 98 -21.38 8.93 -7.77
C LEU A 98 -21.88 10.28 -7.24
N ARG A 99 -22.14 10.34 -5.93
CA ARG A 99 -22.58 11.54 -5.20
C ARG A 99 -21.65 11.85 -4.03
N LEU A 100 -21.26 13.11 -3.90
CA LEU A 100 -20.43 13.64 -2.82
C LEU A 100 -21.12 14.83 -2.15
N SER A 101 -20.90 15.01 -0.84
CA SER A 101 -21.31 16.20 -0.11
C SER A 101 -20.28 16.55 0.97
N ASP A 102 -19.83 17.81 0.97
CA ASP A 102 -18.72 18.36 1.76
C ASP A 102 -17.48 17.42 1.83
N PHE A 103 -17.07 16.86 0.69
CA PHE A 103 -15.95 15.91 0.59
C PHE A 103 -14.71 16.56 -0.06
N ARG A 104 -13.65 16.75 0.72
CA ARG A 104 -12.36 17.35 0.34
C ARG A 104 -12.51 18.74 -0.32
N CYS A 105 -12.57 18.81 -1.65
CA CYS A 105 -12.81 20.03 -2.41
C CYS A 105 -14.28 20.19 -2.85
N TYR A 106 -15.01 19.08 -3.01
CA TYR A 106 -16.38 19.06 -3.51
C TYR A 106 -17.36 19.46 -2.41
N ALA A 107 -17.99 20.64 -2.54
CA ALA A 107 -19.16 20.99 -1.72
C ALA A 107 -20.33 20.04 -2.03
N THR A 108 -20.58 19.84 -3.32
CA THR A 108 -21.48 18.82 -3.87
C THR A 108 -20.92 18.27 -5.17
N LEU A 109 -21.04 16.97 -5.40
CA LEU A 109 -20.90 16.36 -6.72
C LEU A 109 -22.09 15.43 -6.95
N ASP A 110 -22.63 15.41 -8.16
CA ASP A 110 -23.56 14.39 -8.62
C ASP A 110 -23.19 14.04 -10.06
N LEU A 111 -22.74 12.80 -10.28
CA LEU A 111 -22.11 12.34 -11.52
C LEU A 111 -22.76 11.03 -11.95
N ASP A 112 -23.69 11.11 -12.91
CA ASP A 112 -24.26 9.94 -13.61
C ASP A 112 -23.27 9.43 -14.68
N LEU A 113 -23.21 8.11 -14.88
CA LEU A 113 -22.19 7.41 -15.66
C LEU A 113 -22.83 6.30 -16.51
N VAL A 114 -22.20 5.94 -17.63
CA VAL A 114 -22.52 4.70 -18.35
C VAL A 114 -22.11 3.51 -17.48
N ALA A 115 -23.12 2.75 -17.04
CA ALA A 115 -23.01 1.63 -16.12
C ALA A 115 -22.48 0.34 -16.78
N ASP A 116 -21.32 0.43 -17.43
CA ASP A 116 -20.68 -0.66 -18.16
C ASP A 116 -19.31 -1.00 -17.53
N PRO A 117 -19.11 -2.24 -17.02
CA PRO A 117 -17.84 -2.68 -16.45
C PRO A 117 -16.68 -2.67 -17.46
N ALA A 118 -16.95 -2.77 -18.76
CA ALA A 118 -15.94 -2.71 -19.81
C ALA A 118 -15.54 -1.27 -20.17
N ARG A 119 -16.17 -0.24 -19.56
CA ARG A 119 -16.01 1.18 -19.92
C ARG A 119 -15.24 1.97 -18.86
N PRO A 120 -13.95 2.27 -19.07
CA PRO A 120 -13.17 3.07 -18.13
C PRO A 120 -13.74 4.47 -17.94
N VAL A 121 -13.48 5.06 -16.78
CA VAL A 121 -13.72 6.46 -16.44
C VAL A 121 -12.36 7.14 -16.27
N VAL A 122 -12.10 8.19 -17.05
CA VAL A 122 -10.83 8.91 -17.04
C VAL A 122 -11.07 10.36 -16.64
N LEU A 123 -10.41 10.78 -15.55
CA LEU A 123 -10.47 12.14 -15.01
C LEU A 123 -9.18 12.87 -15.38
N THR A 124 -9.27 13.85 -16.28
CA THR A 124 -8.15 14.70 -16.72
C THR A 124 -8.23 16.10 -16.12
N GLY A 125 -7.13 16.86 -16.13
CA GLY A 125 -7.09 18.24 -15.62
C GLY A 125 -5.84 18.52 -14.78
N PRO A 126 -5.64 19.77 -14.34
CA PRO A 126 -4.41 20.20 -13.67
C PRO A 126 -4.16 19.52 -12.32
N ASN A 127 -2.93 19.68 -11.81
CA ASN A 127 -2.56 19.22 -10.47
C ASN A 127 -3.34 19.99 -9.41
N GLY A 128 -3.79 19.31 -8.36
CA GLY A 128 -4.61 19.90 -7.29
C GLY A 128 -6.10 20.05 -7.60
N ALA A 129 -6.55 19.90 -8.86
CA ALA A 129 -7.93 20.20 -9.29
C ALA A 129 -9.06 19.37 -8.62
N GLY A 130 -8.73 18.27 -7.93
CA GLY A 130 -9.69 17.42 -7.22
C GLY A 130 -9.79 15.97 -7.74
N LYS A 131 -9.03 15.60 -8.79
CA LYS A 131 -9.10 14.28 -9.45
C LYS A 131 -8.96 13.09 -8.48
N THR A 132 -7.85 13.06 -7.73
CA THR A 132 -7.57 12.03 -6.71
C THR A 132 -8.61 11.99 -5.60
N ASN A 133 -9.31 13.10 -5.32
CA ASN A 133 -10.34 13.14 -4.28
C ASN A 133 -11.60 12.36 -4.71
N VAL A 134 -11.85 12.19 -6.02
CA VAL A 134 -12.90 11.31 -6.55
C VAL A 134 -12.53 9.83 -6.33
N LEU A 135 -11.29 9.46 -6.63
CA LEU A 135 -10.78 8.10 -6.32
C LEU A 135 -10.77 7.85 -4.81
N GLU A 136 -10.43 8.85 -4.00
CA GLU A 136 -10.45 8.76 -2.55
C GLU A 136 -11.88 8.52 -2.04
N ALA A 137 -12.87 9.25 -2.56
CA ALA A 137 -14.28 9.01 -2.23
C ALA A 137 -14.71 7.57 -2.58
N LEU A 138 -14.39 7.09 -3.79
CA LEU A 138 -14.65 5.71 -4.18
C LEU A 138 -13.97 4.71 -3.24
N SER A 139 -12.75 4.98 -2.78
CA SER A 139 -12.05 4.11 -1.80
C SER A 139 -12.69 4.10 -0.40
N PHE A 140 -13.58 5.05 -0.08
CA PHE A 140 -14.44 4.97 1.11
C PHE A 140 -15.66 4.07 0.91
N LEU A 141 -15.85 3.45 -0.26
CA LEU A 141 -16.86 2.40 -0.49
C LEU A 141 -16.30 0.98 -0.29
N SER A 142 -15.12 0.84 0.32
CA SER A 142 -14.56 -0.43 0.80
C SER A 142 -14.26 -0.40 2.32
N PRO A 143 -13.85 -1.54 2.93
CA PRO A 143 -13.32 -1.57 4.29
C PRO A 143 -12.08 -0.67 4.48
N GLY A 144 -11.81 -0.25 5.73
CA GLY A 144 -10.62 0.55 6.09
C GLY A 144 -10.79 2.08 6.01
N ARG A 145 -9.68 2.82 5.90
CA ARG A 145 -9.63 4.30 5.89
C ARG A 145 -9.41 4.92 4.48
N GLY A 146 -9.82 4.21 3.43
CA GLY A 146 -9.61 4.64 2.03
C GLY A 146 -8.14 4.67 1.59
N LEU A 147 -7.88 5.14 0.37
CA LEU A 147 -6.56 5.08 -0.29
C LEU A 147 -5.50 5.96 0.38
N ARG A 148 -5.89 7.09 1.00
CA ARG A 148 -4.97 7.97 1.75
C ARG A 148 -4.78 7.55 3.21
N ARG A 149 -5.59 6.60 3.73
CA ARG A 149 -5.70 6.23 5.16
C ARG A 149 -5.96 7.41 6.12
N ALA A 150 -6.71 8.42 5.66
CA ALA A 150 -7.02 9.62 6.42
C ALA A 150 -7.81 9.33 7.71
N ARG A 151 -7.68 10.17 8.74
CA ARG A 151 -8.59 10.14 9.92
C ARG A 151 -10.01 10.47 9.50
N LEU A 152 -11.01 10.03 10.25
CA LEU A 152 -12.41 10.12 9.78
C LEU A 152 -12.89 11.56 9.53
N VAL A 153 -12.34 12.55 10.23
CA VAL A 153 -12.65 13.99 10.03
C VAL A 153 -11.88 14.65 8.88
N GLU A 154 -10.76 14.08 8.43
CA GLU A 154 -9.89 14.73 7.42
C GLU A 154 -10.51 14.79 6.00
N PRO A 155 -11.35 13.85 5.55
CA PRO A 155 -12.09 13.98 4.28
C PRO A 155 -13.16 15.08 4.26
N ALA A 156 -13.50 15.69 5.42
CA ALA A 156 -14.42 16.82 5.45
C ALA A 156 -13.86 18.01 4.65
N ARG A 157 -14.74 18.70 3.92
CA ARG A 157 -14.36 19.88 3.15
C ARG A 157 -13.91 21.02 4.05
N HIS A 158 -12.79 21.66 3.70
CA HIS A 158 -12.30 22.83 4.41
C HIS A 158 -13.30 23.98 4.30
N GLY A 159 -13.67 24.58 5.44
CA GLY A 159 -14.77 25.57 5.51
C GLY A 159 -16.18 24.99 5.38
N GLY A 160 -16.34 23.66 5.29
CA GLY A 160 -17.62 22.96 5.38
C GLY A 160 -18.05 22.68 6.82
N ALA A 161 -19.20 22.02 7.01
CA ALA A 161 -19.81 21.77 8.32
C ALA A 161 -19.14 20.63 9.15
N GLY A 162 -17.94 20.18 8.77
CA GLY A 162 -17.20 19.07 9.40
C GLY A 162 -17.75 17.67 9.12
N GLY A 163 -19.02 17.55 8.76
CA GLY A 163 -19.59 16.32 8.18
C GLY A 163 -19.14 16.11 6.74
N TRP A 164 -19.26 14.87 6.24
CA TRP A 164 -19.11 14.55 4.82
C TRP A 164 -19.87 13.26 4.48
N SER A 165 -20.26 13.11 3.22
CA SER A 165 -20.82 11.85 2.71
C SER A 165 -20.40 11.54 1.28
N VAL A 166 -20.23 10.24 1.02
CA VAL A 166 -20.08 9.64 -0.31
C VAL A 166 -21.19 8.62 -0.49
N ALA A 167 -21.85 8.63 -1.64
CA ALA A 167 -22.78 7.58 -2.03
C ALA A 167 -22.60 7.22 -3.50
N ALA A 168 -22.71 5.94 -3.84
CA ALA A 168 -22.68 5.49 -5.23
C ALA A 168 -23.74 4.44 -5.50
N ARG A 169 -24.34 4.53 -6.70
CA ARG A 169 -25.14 3.44 -7.27
C ARG A 169 -24.22 2.55 -8.06
N LEU A 170 -24.19 1.27 -7.72
CA LEU A 170 -23.55 0.24 -8.52
C LEU A 170 -24.60 -0.46 -9.39
N VAL A 171 -24.18 -0.97 -10.53
CA VAL A 171 -24.85 -2.03 -11.28
C VAL A 171 -23.96 -3.27 -11.20
N ALA A 172 -24.49 -4.36 -10.66
CA ALA A 172 -23.82 -5.64 -10.47
C ALA A 172 -24.68 -6.78 -11.04
N ALA A 173 -24.11 -8.00 -11.10
CA ALA A 173 -24.79 -9.16 -11.69
C ALA A 173 -26.01 -9.65 -10.88
N ASP A 174 -26.05 -9.36 -9.58
CA ASP A 174 -27.16 -9.60 -8.66
C ASP A 174 -28.21 -8.45 -8.63
N GLY A 175 -27.93 -7.34 -9.32
CA GLY A 175 -28.83 -6.19 -9.45
C GLY A 175 -28.14 -4.84 -9.21
N PRO A 176 -28.90 -3.73 -9.22
CA PRO A 176 -28.40 -2.44 -8.75
C PRO A 176 -28.36 -2.41 -7.21
N VAL A 177 -27.33 -1.77 -6.63
CA VAL A 177 -27.18 -1.59 -5.18
C VAL A 177 -26.68 -0.18 -4.87
N ASP A 178 -27.29 0.49 -3.88
CA ASP A 178 -26.89 1.83 -3.43
C ASP A 178 -26.02 1.75 -2.17
N LEU A 179 -24.71 2.03 -2.32
CA LEU A 179 -23.78 2.11 -1.19
C LEU A 179 -23.65 3.57 -0.71
N GLY A 180 -23.61 3.80 0.60
CA GLY A 180 -23.47 5.14 1.18
C GLY A 180 -22.64 5.15 2.46
N THR A 181 -21.77 6.14 2.64
CA THR A 181 -20.83 6.24 3.76
C THR A 181 -20.59 7.70 4.17
N GLY A 182 -20.29 7.96 5.44
CA GLY A 182 -19.97 9.32 5.89
C GLY A 182 -19.79 9.49 7.39
N ILE A 183 -19.59 10.73 7.81
CA ILE A 183 -19.69 11.17 9.21
C ILE A 183 -20.68 12.33 9.33
N ASP A 184 -21.27 12.43 10.52
CA ASP A 184 -22.31 13.41 10.83
C ASP A 184 -21.73 14.74 11.30
N THR A 185 -22.38 15.86 10.96
CA THR A 185 -21.90 17.22 11.30
C THR A 185 -21.84 17.42 12.81
N ALA A 186 -22.83 16.91 13.56
CA ALA A 186 -22.86 16.97 15.02
C ALA A 186 -21.68 16.24 15.66
N ALA A 187 -21.30 15.07 15.14
CA ALA A 187 -20.19 14.27 15.66
C ALA A 187 -18.83 14.93 15.34
N ALA A 188 -18.68 15.48 14.14
CA ALA A 188 -17.48 16.22 13.75
C ALA A 188 -17.31 17.51 14.58
N ALA A 189 -18.40 18.26 14.78
CA ALA A 189 -18.39 19.48 15.58
C ALA A 189 -18.01 19.23 17.05
N ALA A 190 -18.40 18.09 17.64
CA ALA A 190 -18.01 17.70 18.98
C ALA A 190 -16.48 17.50 19.10
N GLN A 191 -15.86 16.77 18.18
CA GLN A 191 -14.40 16.54 18.22
C GLN A 191 -13.60 17.80 17.88
N ALA A 192 -14.08 18.65 16.97
CA ALA A 192 -13.47 19.95 16.68
C ALA A 192 -13.45 20.84 17.94
N ARG A 193 -14.56 20.92 18.68
CA ARG A 193 -14.64 21.64 19.97
C ARG A 193 -13.74 21.03 21.03
N ALA A 194 -13.65 19.70 21.10
CA ALA A 194 -12.81 18.99 22.08
C ALA A 194 -11.30 19.19 21.89
N LYS A 195 -10.83 19.72 20.75
CA LYS A 195 -9.40 19.98 20.50
C LYS A 195 -8.91 21.36 20.98
N GLY A 196 -9.79 22.35 21.07
CA GLY A 196 -9.46 23.73 21.47
C GLY A 196 -8.51 24.49 20.53
N PRO A 197 -8.26 25.79 20.78
CA PRO A 197 -7.41 26.63 19.94
C PRO A 197 -5.90 26.52 20.25
N ALA A 198 -5.49 25.69 21.20
CA ALA A 198 -4.13 25.67 21.77
C ALA A 198 -3.17 24.67 21.08
N GLY A 199 -3.47 24.23 19.86
CA GLY A 199 -2.69 23.24 19.09
C GLY A 199 -2.26 23.74 17.71
N ALA A 200 -1.94 25.03 17.59
CA ALA A 200 -1.65 25.73 16.33
C ALA A 200 -0.35 26.56 16.39
N LEU A 201 0.63 26.06 17.13
CA LEU A 201 2.06 26.40 17.02
C LEU A 201 2.85 25.08 17.00
N ASP A 202 4.14 25.14 16.70
CA ASP A 202 5.06 24.00 16.53
C ASP A 202 4.68 23.07 15.36
N ALA A 203 4.73 23.64 14.15
CA ALA A 203 4.65 22.92 12.88
C ALA A 203 5.80 23.33 11.92
N ASP A 204 7.02 23.48 12.46
CA ASP A 204 8.29 23.64 11.70
C ASP A 204 9.50 23.27 12.59
N ALA A 205 9.72 21.97 12.80
CA ALA A 205 10.94 21.39 13.40
C ALA A 205 11.09 19.91 13.01
N ASP A 206 12.29 19.36 13.23
CA ASP A 206 12.65 17.93 13.14
C ASP A 206 12.42 17.24 11.79
N ALA A 207 13.18 17.70 10.79
CA ALA A 207 13.84 16.77 9.88
C ALA A 207 15.06 16.11 10.58
N ASP A 208 15.47 14.93 10.12
CA ASP A 208 16.72 14.24 10.47
C ASP A 208 16.98 13.92 11.97
N ALA A 209 16.19 12.99 12.52
CA ALA A 209 16.53 12.26 13.74
C ALA A 209 16.35 10.73 13.55
N ASP A 210 17.42 10.05 13.15
CA ASP A 210 17.45 8.59 13.00
C ASP A 210 17.43 7.92 14.40
N THR A 211 16.39 7.12 14.71
CA THR A 211 16.32 6.35 15.97
C THR A 211 15.46 5.10 15.79
N ASP A 212 15.99 3.90 16.11
CA ASP A 212 15.33 2.61 15.91
C ASP A 212 14.20 2.33 16.95
N GLY A 213 13.15 3.14 16.83
CA GLY A 213 12.04 3.28 17.76
C GLY A 213 10.74 2.60 17.29
N GLY A 214 10.82 1.49 16.55
CA GLY A 214 9.67 0.80 15.95
C GLY A 214 8.48 0.50 16.89
N GLY A 215 7.58 1.48 17.01
CA GLY A 215 6.32 1.47 17.75
C GLY A 215 5.15 2.01 16.90
N ASP A 216 5.18 1.70 15.60
CA ASP A 216 4.15 2.07 14.63
C ASP A 216 2.77 1.52 15.06
N GLY A 217 1.79 2.42 15.15
CA GLY A 217 0.46 2.12 15.67
C GLY A 217 -0.32 1.19 14.75
N GLY A 218 -0.48 -0.07 15.17
CA GLY A 218 -1.41 -1.01 14.56
C GLY A 218 -2.84 -0.47 14.55
N ASP A 219 -3.30 -0.07 13.37
CA ASP A 219 -4.66 0.38 13.04
C ASP A 219 -5.29 -0.68 12.13
N GLY A 220 -5.34 -1.91 12.64
CA GLY A 220 -5.78 -3.11 11.94
C GLY A 220 -7.29 -3.32 12.01
N GLY A 221 -7.99 -2.98 10.93
CA GLY A 221 -9.24 -3.65 10.53
C GLY A 221 -10.53 -3.35 11.33
N ALA A 222 -10.43 -2.94 12.58
CA ALA A 222 -11.55 -2.49 13.40
C ALA A 222 -11.56 -0.95 13.48
N ASP A 223 -12.69 -0.32 13.14
CA ASP A 223 -12.95 1.11 13.37
C ASP A 223 -13.22 1.32 14.88
N GLU A 224 -12.18 1.18 15.71
CA GLU A 224 -12.21 1.46 17.16
C GLU A 224 -12.40 2.97 17.37
N GLY A 225 -13.65 3.41 17.22
CA GLY A 225 -14.05 4.80 16.95
C GLY A 225 -13.25 5.88 17.68
N GLU A 226 -12.72 6.81 16.89
CA GLU A 226 -11.77 7.86 17.29
C GLU A 226 -12.35 8.66 18.47
N ARG A 227 -11.65 8.64 19.62
CA ARG A 227 -12.14 9.23 20.86
C ARG A 227 -12.30 10.74 20.71
N SER A 228 -13.54 11.23 20.75
CA SER A 228 -13.81 12.64 21.04
C SER A 228 -13.62 12.90 22.53
N GLY A 229 -13.21 14.13 22.88
CA GLY A 229 -13.13 14.56 24.28
C GLY A 229 -14.49 15.03 24.83
N ALA A 230 -14.55 15.15 26.15
CA ALA A 230 -15.66 15.68 26.97
C ALA A 230 -17.03 14.95 26.90
N ASP A 231 -17.58 14.68 25.72
CA ASP A 231 -19.00 14.33 25.53
C ASP A 231 -19.27 12.85 25.17
N GLY A 232 -18.25 11.98 25.31
CA GLY A 232 -18.38 10.51 25.21
C GLY A 232 -18.71 9.92 23.83
N SER A 233 -19.26 10.71 22.89
CA SER A 233 -19.57 10.29 21.54
C SER A 233 -18.29 10.02 20.73
N ARG A 234 -18.10 8.75 20.34
CA ARG A 234 -17.04 8.38 19.38
C ARG A 234 -17.45 8.82 17.99
N LEU A 235 -16.52 9.39 17.22
CA LEU A 235 -16.70 9.43 15.76
C LEU A 235 -16.64 7.99 15.23
N ARG A 236 -17.68 7.63 14.49
CA ARG A 236 -17.84 6.33 13.82
C ARG A 236 -18.24 6.62 12.38
N ARG A 237 -17.60 5.94 11.42
CA ARG A 237 -18.01 5.97 10.02
C ARG A 237 -19.39 5.30 9.90
N ARG A 238 -20.44 6.07 9.57
CA ARG A 238 -21.75 5.50 9.25
C ARG A 238 -21.66 4.84 7.87
N CYS A 239 -22.24 3.66 7.72
CA CYS A 239 -22.34 2.94 6.44
C CYS A 239 -23.80 2.57 6.16
N ARG A 240 -24.20 2.58 4.90
CA ARG A 240 -25.55 2.23 4.43
C ARG A 240 -25.49 1.40 3.16
N ILE A 241 -26.40 0.45 3.04
CA ILE A 241 -26.66 -0.36 1.84
C ILE A 241 -28.17 -0.28 1.59
N ASP A 242 -28.56 0.12 0.39
CA ASP A 242 -29.96 0.30 -0.04
C ASP A 242 -30.78 1.14 0.97
N GLY A 243 -30.16 2.24 1.42
CA GLY A 243 -30.71 3.18 2.42
C GLY A 243 -30.63 2.72 3.89
N THR A 244 -30.50 1.42 4.14
CA THR A 244 -30.49 0.81 5.48
C THR A 244 -29.11 0.93 6.14
N GLU A 245 -29.02 1.20 7.46
CA GLU A 245 -27.71 1.26 8.16
C GLU A 245 -27.06 -0.13 8.24
N ALA A 246 -25.79 -0.21 7.82
CA ALA A 246 -24.98 -1.41 7.86
C ALA A 246 -24.15 -1.50 9.16
N SER A 247 -23.76 -2.72 9.55
CA SER A 247 -22.94 -2.99 10.74
C SER A 247 -21.62 -2.20 10.76
N GLY A 248 -21.01 -1.99 9.59
CA GLY A 248 -19.87 -1.11 9.37
C GLY A 248 -19.24 -1.31 7.99
N PRO A 249 -18.05 -0.76 7.75
CA PRO A 249 -17.35 -0.82 6.45
C PRO A 249 -17.13 -2.22 5.87
N ALA A 250 -17.08 -3.25 6.72
CA ALA A 250 -16.92 -4.65 6.30
C ALA A 250 -18.06 -5.14 5.39
N ALA A 251 -19.29 -4.64 5.60
CA ALA A 251 -20.47 -5.05 4.83
C ALA A 251 -20.42 -4.62 3.35
N PHE A 252 -19.54 -3.68 2.97
CA PHE A 252 -19.36 -3.30 1.56
C PHE A 252 -18.57 -4.32 0.76
N ASP A 253 -17.70 -5.13 1.40
CA ASP A 253 -16.82 -6.06 0.68
C ASP A 253 -17.62 -7.11 -0.10
N GLU A 254 -18.78 -7.53 0.42
CA GLU A 254 -19.71 -8.45 -0.26
C GLU A 254 -20.26 -7.89 -1.58
N ARG A 255 -20.31 -6.56 -1.74
CA ARG A 255 -20.89 -5.87 -2.91
C ARG A 255 -19.86 -5.20 -3.83
N LEU A 256 -18.72 -4.76 -3.28
CA LEU A 256 -17.72 -4.00 -4.02
C LEU A 256 -16.30 -4.33 -3.54
N CYS A 257 -15.52 -4.96 -4.41
CA CYS A 257 -14.08 -5.14 -4.19
C CYS A 257 -13.30 -4.08 -4.96
N LEU A 258 -12.42 -3.35 -4.26
CA LEU A 258 -11.58 -2.30 -4.83
C LEU A 258 -10.11 -2.69 -4.84
N VAL A 259 -9.46 -2.56 -6.00
CA VAL A 259 -8.00 -2.63 -6.14
C VAL A 259 -7.48 -1.26 -6.56
N TRP A 260 -6.38 -0.79 -5.98
CA TRP A 260 -5.84 0.53 -6.33
C TRP A 260 -4.33 0.61 -6.36
N LEU A 261 -3.84 1.55 -7.18
CA LEU A 261 -2.45 1.93 -7.29
C LEU A 261 -2.34 3.46 -7.34
N THR A 262 -1.46 4.03 -6.52
CA THR A 262 -1.28 5.48 -6.34
C THR A 262 0.22 5.82 -6.29
N PRO A 263 0.64 7.08 -6.52
CA PRO A 263 2.06 7.44 -6.51
C PRO A 263 2.73 7.21 -5.15
N ALA A 264 1.97 7.35 -4.07
CA ALA A 264 2.41 7.03 -2.70
C ALA A 264 2.70 5.53 -2.44
N MET A 265 2.52 4.65 -3.42
CA MET A 265 2.92 3.25 -3.36
C MET A 265 4.26 2.96 -4.07
N ASP A 266 4.85 3.92 -4.79
CA ASP A 266 6.11 3.69 -5.53
C ASP A 266 7.27 3.26 -4.61
N GLY A 267 7.31 3.75 -3.36
CA GLY A 267 8.31 3.40 -2.35
C GLY A 267 8.18 2.00 -1.73
N LEU A 268 7.17 1.21 -2.10
CA LEU A 268 6.82 -0.07 -1.44
C LEU A 268 8.03 -0.99 -1.15
N PHE A 269 9.00 -1.06 -2.07
CA PHE A 269 10.15 -1.95 -1.94
C PHE A 269 11.32 -1.33 -1.16
N THR A 270 11.48 -0.01 -1.18
CA THR A 270 12.54 0.73 -0.46
C THR A 270 12.18 1.01 1.00
N ASP A 271 10.90 1.26 1.28
CA ASP A 271 10.43 1.78 2.57
C ASP A 271 10.54 0.75 3.72
N ALA A 272 10.23 1.20 4.93
CA ALA A 272 10.13 0.33 6.09
C ALA A 272 9.08 -0.79 5.91
N ALA A 273 9.33 -1.96 6.51
CA ALA A 273 8.46 -3.14 6.43
C ALA A 273 7.00 -2.90 6.87
N GLY A 274 6.72 -1.83 7.62
CA GLY A 274 5.35 -1.40 7.95
C GLY A 274 4.53 -1.03 6.70
N VAL A 275 5.14 -0.40 5.68
CA VAL A 275 4.48 -0.10 4.39
C VAL A 275 4.14 -1.40 3.66
N ARG A 276 5.08 -2.35 3.61
CA ARG A 276 4.86 -3.67 2.99
C ARG A 276 3.83 -4.52 3.71
N ARG A 277 3.78 -4.52 5.06
CA ARG A 277 2.70 -5.15 5.83
C ARG A 277 1.34 -4.53 5.50
N ARG A 278 1.22 -3.19 5.55
CA ARG A 278 -0.04 -2.48 5.20
C ARG A 278 -0.50 -2.71 3.76
N PHE A 279 0.42 -2.92 2.83
CA PHE A 279 0.10 -3.37 1.48
C PHE A 279 -0.40 -4.82 1.49
N LEU A 280 0.37 -5.75 2.05
CA LEU A 280 0.03 -7.16 2.17
C LEU A 280 -1.33 -7.39 2.83
N ASP A 281 -1.59 -6.81 3.99
CA ASP A 281 -2.82 -7.03 4.75
C ASP A 281 -4.08 -6.56 4.00
N ARG A 282 -3.94 -5.57 3.09
CA ARG A 282 -4.98 -5.15 2.15
C ARG A 282 -5.24 -6.22 1.08
N LEU A 283 -4.18 -6.81 0.50
CA LEU A 283 -4.30 -7.90 -0.47
C LEU A 283 -4.95 -9.14 0.16
N VAL A 284 -4.53 -9.48 1.39
CA VAL A 284 -5.06 -10.63 2.15
C VAL A 284 -6.55 -10.43 2.45
N GLY A 285 -6.94 -9.22 2.87
CA GLY A 285 -8.35 -8.89 3.15
C GLY A 285 -9.31 -9.12 1.98
N GLN A 286 -8.83 -9.03 0.73
CA GLN A 286 -9.63 -9.28 -0.48
C GLN A 286 -9.84 -10.77 -0.79
N VAL A 287 -9.06 -11.68 -0.18
CA VAL A 287 -9.03 -13.12 -0.52
C VAL A 287 -9.17 -14.07 0.70
N ALA A 288 -9.12 -13.52 1.91
CA ALA A 288 -9.25 -14.24 3.18
C ALA A 288 -10.25 -13.51 4.11
N PRO A 289 -11.55 -13.86 4.06
CA PRO A 289 -12.56 -13.31 4.95
C PRO A 289 -12.15 -13.43 6.43
N GLY A 290 -12.41 -12.38 7.20
CA GLY A 290 -12.07 -12.33 8.62
C GLY A 290 -10.62 -11.90 8.94
N HIS A 291 -9.71 -11.77 7.96
CA HIS A 291 -8.32 -11.32 8.20
C HIS A 291 -8.25 -10.00 8.99
N ALA A 292 -9.04 -9.00 8.60
CA ALA A 292 -9.13 -7.72 9.29
C ALA A 292 -9.60 -7.84 10.75
N ARG A 293 -10.49 -8.79 11.05
CA ARG A 293 -10.98 -9.06 12.42
C ARG A 293 -9.90 -9.76 13.25
N ALA A 294 -9.19 -10.72 12.68
CA ALA A 294 -8.07 -11.39 13.35
C ALA A 294 -6.92 -10.41 13.64
N LEU A 295 -6.59 -9.54 12.68
CA LEU A 295 -5.55 -8.51 12.87
C LEU A 295 -5.94 -7.52 13.98
N GLY A 296 -7.15 -6.96 13.95
CA GLY A 296 -7.61 -6.05 15.01
C GLY A 296 -7.65 -6.72 16.39
N ALA A 297 -8.15 -7.95 16.49
CA ALA A 297 -8.18 -8.68 17.76
C ALA A 297 -6.78 -9.07 18.28
N TYR A 298 -5.83 -9.37 17.38
CA TYR A 298 -4.42 -9.54 17.72
C TYR A 298 -3.82 -8.23 18.28
N GLU A 299 -3.99 -7.12 17.57
CA GLU A 299 -3.43 -5.83 17.95
C GLU A 299 -4.04 -5.27 19.23
N THR A 300 -5.35 -5.42 19.46
CA THR A 300 -6.00 -5.01 20.71
C THR A 300 -5.45 -5.82 21.90
N ALA A 301 -5.29 -7.15 21.76
CA ALA A 301 -4.65 -7.97 22.80
C ALA A 301 -3.16 -7.62 23.00
N GLN A 302 -2.44 -7.25 21.94
CA GLN A 302 -1.06 -6.75 22.02
C GLN A 302 -1.00 -5.41 22.78
N ARG A 303 -1.90 -4.46 22.50
CA ARG A 303 -2.02 -3.17 23.19
C ARG A 303 -2.30 -3.38 24.67
N GLU A 304 -3.33 -4.17 25.01
CA GLU A 304 -3.67 -4.52 26.39
C GLU A 304 -2.47 -5.14 27.16
N ARG A 305 -1.73 -6.08 26.53
CA ARG A 305 -0.51 -6.67 27.11
C ARG A 305 0.60 -5.65 27.32
N GLN A 306 0.83 -4.75 26.37
CA GLN A 306 1.88 -3.75 26.48
C GLN A 306 1.58 -2.72 27.57
N THR A 307 0.32 -2.28 27.70
CA THR A 307 -0.14 -1.43 28.81
C THR A 307 0.05 -2.13 30.15
N LEU A 308 -0.39 -3.39 30.30
CA LEU A 308 -0.24 -4.16 31.54
C LEU A 308 1.23 -4.34 31.96
N LEU A 309 2.13 -4.61 31.00
CA LEU A 309 3.57 -4.72 31.27
C LEU A 309 4.22 -3.37 31.61
N ALA A 310 3.78 -2.26 31.01
CA ALA A 310 4.28 -0.91 31.34
C ALA A 310 3.78 -0.41 32.71
N GLU A 311 2.52 -0.67 33.03
CA GLU A 311 1.86 -0.20 34.26
C GLU A 311 2.25 -0.96 35.54
N ARG A 312 2.68 -2.23 35.42
CA ARG A 312 2.93 -3.12 36.57
C ARG A 312 4.28 -3.85 36.52
N GLY A 313 5.03 -3.72 35.42
CA GLY A 313 6.21 -4.54 35.15
C GLY A 313 5.88 -6.03 34.96
N TYR A 314 6.86 -6.83 34.56
CA TYR A 314 6.64 -8.26 34.34
C TYR A 314 6.44 -9.08 35.64
N LEU A 315 6.82 -8.51 36.80
CA LEU A 315 6.66 -9.13 38.13
C LEU A 315 5.36 -8.75 38.85
N GLY A 316 4.84 -7.53 38.63
CA GLY A 316 3.60 -7.05 39.26
C GLY A 316 2.34 -7.26 38.42
N ALA A 317 2.47 -7.58 37.13
CA ALA A 317 1.35 -7.91 36.26
C ALA A 317 0.77 -9.31 36.57
N ASP A 318 -0.56 -9.44 36.62
CA ASP A 318 -1.23 -10.71 36.91
C ASP A 318 -0.81 -11.81 35.89
N PRO A 319 -0.22 -12.93 36.36
CA PRO A 319 0.12 -14.06 35.51
C PRO A 319 -1.09 -14.69 34.81
N GLY A 320 -2.30 -14.57 35.37
CA GLY A 320 -3.57 -15.01 34.79
C GLY A 320 -3.97 -14.18 33.57
N TRP A 321 -4.14 -12.88 33.75
CA TRP A 321 -4.45 -11.92 32.69
C TRP A 321 -3.41 -11.96 31.57
N LEU A 322 -2.12 -12.00 31.90
CA LEU A 322 -1.06 -12.17 30.89
C LEU A 322 -1.20 -13.47 30.09
N ARG A 323 -1.58 -14.61 30.72
CA ARG A 323 -1.84 -15.86 29.97
C ARG A 323 -3.05 -15.73 29.03
N ALA A 324 -4.12 -15.05 29.45
CA ALA A 324 -5.31 -14.84 28.62
C ALA A 324 -5.03 -13.90 27.42
N LEU A 325 -4.23 -12.86 27.64
CA LEU A 325 -3.73 -11.96 26.58
C LEU A 325 -2.84 -12.70 25.57
N GLU A 326 -1.83 -13.42 26.07
CA GLU A 326 -0.93 -14.22 25.24
C GLU A 326 -1.66 -15.38 24.53
N GLY A 327 -2.78 -15.84 25.08
CA GLY A 327 -3.74 -16.74 24.42
C GLY A 327 -4.37 -16.10 23.17
N ARG A 328 -5.08 -14.97 23.33
CA ARG A 328 -5.67 -14.21 22.21
C ARG A 328 -4.64 -13.81 21.16
N MET A 329 -3.47 -13.33 21.59
CA MET A 329 -2.37 -12.98 20.68
C MET A 329 -1.85 -14.19 19.90
N ALA A 330 -1.73 -15.35 20.53
CA ALA A 330 -1.28 -16.56 19.85
C ALA A 330 -2.28 -17.05 18.80
N GLU A 331 -3.56 -17.15 19.18
CA GLU A 331 -4.65 -17.60 18.30
C GLU A 331 -4.79 -16.69 17.07
N HIS A 332 -5.05 -15.39 17.29
CA HIS A 332 -5.29 -14.46 16.19
C HIS A 332 -4.02 -14.14 15.41
N GLY A 333 -2.85 -14.15 16.06
CA GLY A 333 -1.57 -13.93 15.39
C GLY A 333 -1.18 -15.07 14.45
N VAL A 334 -1.53 -16.31 14.78
CA VAL A 334 -1.40 -17.46 13.86
C VAL A 334 -2.41 -17.39 12.72
N ALA A 335 -3.66 -16.98 12.98
CA ALA A 335 -4.65 -16.78 11.91
C ALA A 335 -4.18 -15.72 10.88
N VAL A 336 -3.64 -14.59 11.36
CA VAL A 336 -3.03 -13.53 10.51
C VAL A 336 -1.85 -14.06 9.70
N ALA A 337 -0.95 -14.82 10.32
CA ALA A 337 0.20 -15.41 9.63
C ALA A 337 -0.21 -16.46 8.57
N ALA A 338 -1.20 -17.30 8.87
CA ALA A 338 -1.73 -18.30 7.94
C ALA A 338 -2.43 -17.66 6.73
N ALA A 339 -3.27 -16.64 6.96
CA ALA A 339 -3.97 -15.92 5.89
C ALA A 339 -2.98 -15.19 4.95
N ARG A 340 -1.94 -14.57 5.52
CA ARG A 340 -0.83 -13.99 4.74
C ARG A 340 -0.09 -15.03 3.90
N LEU A 341 0.23 -16.18 4.48
CA LEU A 341 0.97 -17.24 3.80
C LEU A 341 0.17 -17.87 2.65
N ASP A 342 -1.13 -18.12 2.84
CA ASP A 342 -2.03 -18.59 1.78
C ASP A 342 -2.16 -17.56 0.64
N ALA A 343 -2.41 -16.29 0.98
CA ALA A 343 -2.54 -15.22 -0.01
C ALA A 343 -1.27 -15.03 -0.85
N VAL A 344 -0.08 -15.02 -0.22
CA VAL A 344 1.19 -14.87 -0.95
C VAL A 344 1.49 -16.11 -1.81
N ARG A 345 1.19 -17.32 -1.35
CA ARG A 345 1.32 -18.54 -2.17
C ARG A 345 0.42 -18.49 -3.41
N ARG A 346 -0.84 -18.05 -3.27
CA ARG A 346 -1.77 -17.90 -4.40
C ARG A 346 -1.33 -16.79 -5.34
N LEU A 347 -0.97 -15.62 -4.81
CA LEU A 347 -0.51 -14.49 -5.63
C LEU A 347 0.77 -14.82 -6.40
N ALA A 348 1.71 -15.56 -5.81
CA ALA A 348 2.88 -16.07 -6.53
C ALA A 348 2.49 -17.00 -7.69
N ALA A 349 1.51 -17.89 -7.50
CA ALA A 349 0.98 -18.74 -8.57
C ALA A 349 0.27 -17.92 -9.67
N THR A 350 -0.53 -16.91 -9.32
CA THR A 350 -1.20 -16.01 -10.28
C THR A 350 -0.24 -15.08 -11.02
N VAL A 351 0.93 -14.77 -10.44
CA VAL A 351 2.04 -14.10 -11.14
C VAL A 351 2.71 -15.07 -12.11
N GLU A 352 3.07 -16.28 -11.66
CA GLU A 352 3.81 -17.27 -12.46
C GLU A 352 3.00 -17.79 -13.66
N ALA A 353 1.72 -18.14 -13.44
CA ALA A 353 0.79 -18.52 -14.50
C ALA A 353 0.33 -17.34 -15.38
N GLY A 354 0.70 -16.11 -15.02
CA GLY A 354 0.40 -14.91 -15.80
C GLY A 354 1.15 -14.89 -17.14
N PRO A 355 0.60 -14.21 -18.17
CA PRO A 355 1.30 -14.00 -19.43
C PRO A 355 2.53 -13.11 -19.22
N GLU A 356 3.54 -13.26 -20.08
CA GLU A 356 4.63 -12.29 -20.18
C GLU A 356 4.10 -10.96 -20.73
N THR A 357 4.55 -9.84 -20.16
CA THR A 357 4.11 -8.49 -20.53
C THR A 357 5.26 -7.48 -20.38
N ALA A 358 5.00 -6.20 -20.65
CA ALA A 358 5.94 -5.11 -20.33
C ALA A 358 6.17 -4.90 -18.80
N PHE A 359 5.46 -5.65 -17.94
CA PHE A 359 5.66 -5.72 -16.50
C PHE A 359 6.35 -7.05 -16.13
N PRO A 360 7.54 -7.02 -15.49
CA PRO A 360 8.27 -8.23 -15.15
C PRO A 360 7.60 -9.03 -14.03
N LYS A 361 7.74 -10.36 -14.06
CA LYS A 361 7.26 -11.24 -13.00
C LYS A 361 8.00 -10.99 -11.67
N ALA A 362 7.24 -10.99 -10.58
CA ALA A 362 7.71 -10.80 -9.22
C ALA A 362 7.71 -12.13 -8.46
N ARG A 363 8.87 -12.54 -7.94
CA ARG A 363 8.96 -13.68 -7.01
C ARG A 363 8.65 -13.18 -5.60
N LEU A 364 7.73 -13.85 -4.91
CA LEU A 364 7.22 -13.43 -3.59
C LEU A 364 7.59 -14.44 -2.50
N ALA A 365 7.92 -13.94 -1.31
CA ALA A 365 8.09 -14.75 -0.10
C ALA A 365 7.71 -13.95 1.15
N LEU A 366 7.53 -14.63 2.28
CA LEU A 366 7.31 -13.99 3.59
C LEU A 366 8.47 -14.29 4.54
N ALA A 367 9.00 -13.24 5.16
CA ALA A 367 9.88 -13.35 6.31
C ALA A 367 9.05 -13.17 7.59
N GLY A 368 8.88 -14.22 8.38
CA GLY A 368 8.13 -14.16 9.63
C GLY A 368 8.23 -15.48 10.39
N THR A 369 8.33 -15.42 11.72
CA THR A 369 8.62 -16.62 12.53
C THR A 369 7.46 -17.60 12.62
N ILE A 370 6.21 -17.12 12.48
CA ILE A 370 5.02 -17.97 12.50
C ILE A 370 4.77 -18.51 11.08
N GLU A 371 4.88 -17.63 10.09
CA GLU A 371 4.81 -17.94 8.66
C GLU A 371 5.82 -19.01 8.25
N ALA A 372 7.05 -18.97 8.78
CA ALA A 372 8.07 -19.99 8.54
C ALA A 372 7.71 -21.35 9.17
N ALA A 373 7.13 -21.38 10.37
CA ALA A 373 6.69 -22.61 11.01
C ALA A 373 5.51 -23.25 10.25
N LEU A 374 4.50 -22.45 9.89
CA LEU A 374 3.38 -22.89 9.05
C LEU A 374 3.85 -23.32 7.65
N ALA A 375 4.86 -22.67 7.09
CA ALA A 375 5.45 -23.04 5.80
C ALA A 375 6.20 -24.38 5.86
N ALA A 376 6.79 -24.72 7.00
CA ALA A 376 7.44 -26.01 7.29
C ALA A 376 6.44 -27.12 7.70
N GLY A 377 5.13 -26.86 7.68
CA GLY A 377 4.09 -27.85 8.00
C GLY A 377 3.75 -27.98 9.48
N ALA A 378 4.08 -26.99 10.33
CA ALA A 378 3.60 -26.97 11.70
C ALA A 378 2.08 -26.70 11.74
N GLU A 379 1.34 -27.52 12.48
CA GLU A 379 -0.09 -27.32 12.71
C GLU A 379 -0.39 -25.98 13.40
N PRO A 380 -1.51 -25.28 13.08
CA PRO A 380 -1.83 -23.98 13.67
C PRO A 380 -1.86 -23.96 15.20
N ALA A 381 -2.33 -25.05 15.83
CA ALA A 381 -2.31 -25.19 17.29
C ALA A 381 -0.88 -25.24 17.86
N ALA A 382 0.01 -26.02 17.24
CA ALA A 382 1.42 -26.10 17.64
C ALA A 382 2.16 -24.78 17.40
N ALA A 383 1.85 -24.08 16.31
CA ALA A 383 2.36 -22.73 16.04
C ALA A 383 1.87 -21.71 17.09
N ALA A 384 0.62 -21.81 17.54
CA ALA A 384 0.06 -20.95 18.58
C ALA A 384 0.70 -21.22 19.95
N ASP A 385 0.89 -22.48 20.34
CA ASP A 385 1.54 -22.83 21.60
C ASP A 385 3.02 -22.42 21.61
N ALA A 386 3.75 -22.60 20.50
CA ALA A 386 5.11 -22.11 20.33
C ALA A 386 5.19 -20.58 20.41
N PHE A 387 4.25 -19.85 19.80
CA PHE A 387 4.20 -18.39 19.89
C PHE A 387 3.84 -17.92 21.31
N ARG A 388 2.89 -18.58 21.99
CA ARG A 388 2.55 -18.29 23.40
C ARG A 388 3.75 -18.53 24.33
N ALA A 389 4.52 -19.58 24.10
CA ALA A 389 5.75 -19.84 24.84
C ALA A 389 6.81 -18.74 24.63
N ARG A 390 6.97 -18.25 23.39
CA ARG A 390 7.85 -17.10 23.08
C ARG A 390 7.38 -15.81 23.75
N LEU A 391 6.09 -15.49 23.71
CA LEU A 391 5.53 -14.32 24.40
C LEU A 391 5.76 -14.39 25.91
N LYS A 392 5.54 -15.56 26.53
CA LYS A 392 5.83 -15.78 27.96
C LYS A 392 7.30 -15.56 28.31
N ALA A 393 8.22 -16.06 27.47
CA ALA A 393 9.66 -15.88 27.67
C ALA A 393 10.10 -14.41 27.47
N ALA A 394 9.49 -13.69 26.54
CA ALA A 394 9.83 -12.31 26.21
C ALA A 394 9.34 -11.26 27.24
N ARG A 395 8.44 -11.61 28.18
CA ARG A 395 7.77 -10.66 29.10
C ARG A 395 8.69 -9.64 29.78
N ALA A 396 9.87 -10.05 30.25
CA ALA A 396 10.81 -9.15 30.92
C ALA A 396 11.44 -8.13 29.96
N GLU A 397 11.74 -8.55 28.73
CA GLU A 397 12.31 -7.70 27.68
C GLU A 397 11.25 -6.80 27.04
N ASP A 398 10.03 -7.32 26.80
CA ASP A 398 8.89 -6.55 26.29
C ASP A 398 8.46 -5.45 27.29
N ALA A 399 8.60 -5.70 28.60
CA ALA A 399 8.40 -4.70 29.65
C ALA A 399 9.53 -3.65 29.69
N ARG A 400 10.80 -4.08 29.55
CA ARG A 400 11.97 -3.20 29.55
C ARG A 400 12.04 -2.27 28.33
N THR A 401 11.62 -2.77 27.17
CA THR A 401 11.74 -2.06 25.87
C THR A 401 10.48 -1.32 25.44
N GLY A 402 9.37 -1.50 26.16
CA GLY A 402 8.06 -0.96 25.80
C GLY A 402 7.46 -1.54 24.51
N ARG A 403 8.05 -2.61 23.96
CA ARG A 403 7.73 -3.14 22.62
C ARG A 403 7.70 -4.67 22.64
N THR A 404 6.64 -5.26 22.09
CA THR A 404 6.55 -6.72 21.93
C THR A 404 7.47 -7.22 20.81
N GLY A 405 8.50 -7.98 21.16
CA GLY A 405 9.60 -8.36 20.24
C GLY A 405 9.27 -9.41 19.17
N CYS A 406 8.15 -10.12 19.24
CA CYS A 406 7.79 -11.17 18.26
C CYS A 406 6.29 -11.27 17.98
N GLY A 407 5.95 -11.85 16.82
CA GLY A 407 4.57 -11.96 16.30
C GLY A 407 4.41 -11.45 14.86
N PRO A 408 3.19 -11.43 14.31
CA PRO A 408 2.90 -11.00 12.93
C PRO A 408 3.18 -9.50 12.67
N GLN A 409 3.32 -8.68 13.71
CA GLN A 409 3.78 -7.28 13.58
C GLN A 409 5.24 -7.18 13.13
N ARG A 410 6.02 -8.27 13.22
CA ARG A 410 7.42 -8.34 12.76
C ARG A 410 7.59 -8.91 11.34
N SER A 411 6.52 -9.40 10.71
CA SER A 411 6.60 -10.03 9.38
C SER A 411 6.96 -9.02 8.27
N ASP A 412 7.58 -9.47 7.20
CA ASP A 412 7.87 -8.66 6.01
C ASP A 412 7.59 -9.44 4.71
N LEU A 413 7.17 -8.71 3.67
CA LEU A 413 6.96 -9.22 2.32
C LEU A 413 8.24 -9.05 1.51
N LEU A 414 8.87 -10.17 1.15
CA LEU A 414 10.03 -10.18 0.27
C LEU A 414 9.58 -10.26 -1.19
N VAL A 415 10.13 -9.40 -2.03
CA VAL A 415 9.81 -9.32 -3.47
C VAL A 415 11.09 -9.19 -4.27
N ASP A 416 11.28 -10.09 -5.23
CA ASP A 416 12.40 -10.08 -6.17
C ASP A 416 11.93 -9.96 -7.62
N HIS A 417 12.72 -9.28 -8.45
CA HIS A 417 12.56 -9.22 -9.89
C HIS A 417 12.95 -10.57 -10.50
N ALA A 418 11.99 -11.45 -10.79
CA ALA A 418 12.28 -12.84 -11.15
C ALA A 418 13.22 -12.98 -12.38
N PRO A 419 13.01 -12.24 -13.50
CA PRO A 419 13.93 -12.27 -14.65
C PRO A 419 15.37 -11.78 -14.39
N LYS A 420 15.65 -11.14 -13.24
CA LYS A 420 16.98 -10.66 -12.84
C LYS A 420 17.55 -11.39 -11.62
N ALA A 421 16.76 -12.28 -11.00
CA ALA A 421 17.07 -12.91 -9.71
C ALA A 421 17.51 -11.94 -8.59
N MET A 422 17.01 -10.69 -8.62
CA MET A 422 17.49 -9.58 -7.78
C MET A 422 16.36 -8.99 -6.90
N PRO A 423 16.61 -8.65 -5.62
CA PRO A 423 15.62 -7.99 -4.77
C PRO A 423 15.07 -6.70 -5.36
N ALA A 424 13.75 -6.50 -5.29
CA ALA A 424 13.05 -5.37 -5.90
C ALA A 424 13.60 -4.02 -5.40
N ARG A 425 13.97 -3.93 -4.12
CA ARG A 425 14.58 -2.74 -3.50
C ARG A 425 15.93 -2.30 -4.10
N LEU A 426 16.57 -3.17 -4.90
CA LEU A 426 17.82 -2.90 -5.61
C LEU A 426 17.61 -2.66 -7.12
N CYS A 427 16.38 -2.75 -7.61
CA CYS A 427 16.03 -2.46 -9.00
C CYS A 427 15.97 -0.95 -9.24
N SER A 428 16.08 -0.52 -10.50
CA SER A 428 15.87 0.89 -10.85
C SER A 428 14.44 1.33 -10.51
N THR A 429 14.21 2.63 -10.27
CA THR A 429 12.87 3.16 -9.93
C THR A 429 11.81 2.80 -10.98
N GLY A 430 12.18 2.84 -12.27
CA GLY A 430 11.33 2.40 -13.38
C GLY A 430 11.08 0.89 -13.45
N GLU A 431 11.93 0.05 -12.85
CA GLU A 431 11.71 -1.39 -12.70
C GLU A 431 10.87 -1.71 -11.46
N GLN A 432 11.12 -1.01 -10.35
CA GLN A 432 10.29 -1.06 -9.15
C GLN A 432 8.83 -0.72 -9.47
N LYS A 433 8.59 0.39 -10.18
CA LYS A 433 7.22 0.76 -10.60
C LYS A 433 6.59 -0.27 -11.55
N ALA A 434 7.39 -0.91 -12.42
CA ALA A 434 6.89 -1.96 -13.30
C ALA A 434 6.53 -3.26 -12.54
N LEU A 435 7.34 -3.68 -11.57
CA LEU A 435 7.03 -4.79 -10.66
C LEU A 435 5.76 -4.51 -9.84
N LEU A 436 5.61 -3.29 -9.33
CA LEU A 436 4.44 -2.86 -8.56
C LEU A 436 3.15 -2.93 -9.41
N VAL A 437 3.17 -2.40 -10.64
CA VAL A 437 2.04 -2.51 -11.58
C VAL A 437 1.73 -3.97 -11.89
N GLY A 438 2.74 -4.79 -12.20
CA GLY A 438 2.57 -6.22 -12.47
C GLY A 438 1.96 -6.99 -11.29
N LEU A 439 2.39 -6.67 -10.06
CA LEU A 439 1.89 -7.27 -8.82
C LEU A 439 0.44 -6.86 -8.52
N VAL A 440 0.07 -5.59 -8.73
CA VAL A 440 -1.31 -5.12 -8.57
C VAL A 440 -2.23 -5.72 -9.64
N LEU A 441 -1.76 -5.85 -10.89
CA LEU A 441 -2.50 -6.55 -11.95
C LEU A 441 -2.66 -8.05 -11.66
N ALA A 442 -1.69 -8.69 -11.00
CA ALA A 442 -1.81 -10.08 -10.54
C ALA A 442 -2.80 -10.22 -9.39
N GLN A 443 -2.81 -9.29 -8.42
CA GLN A 443 -3.83 -9.25 -7.38
C GLN A 443 -5.23 -9.08 -7.97
N ALA A 444 -5.39 -8.20 -8.96
CA ALA A 444 -6.69 -7.97 -9.58
C ALA A 444 -7.24 -9.24 -10.24
N ARG A 445 -6.40 -10.03 -10.93
CA ARG A 445 -6.76 -11.36 -11.44
C ARG A 445 -7.10 -12.34 -10.34
N LEU A 446 -6.24 -12.51 -9.32
CA LEU A 446 -6.49 -13.40 -8.19
C LEU A 446 -7.81 -13.06 -7.48
N THR A 447 -8.12 -11.78 -7.34
CA THR A 447 -9.38 -11.29 -6.76
C THR A 447 -10.57 -11.65 -7.65
N ALA A 448 -10.46 -11.45 -8.97
CA ALA A 448 -11.50 -11.83 -9.92
C ALA A 448 -11.77 -13.35 -9.91
N GLU A 449 -10.71 -14.16 -9.96
CA GLU A 449 -10.75 -15.63 -9.85
C GLU A 449 -11.40 -16.10 -8.54
N ARG A 450 -11.08 -15.46 -7.41
CA ARG A 450 -11.58 -15.84 -6.07
C ARG A 450 -12.99 -15.34 -5.75
N ARG A 451 -13.46 -14.27 -6.40
CA ARG A 451 -14.79 -13.68 -6.16
C ARG A 451 -15.80 -13.99 -7.28
N GLY A 452 -15.36 -14.51 -8.42
CA GLY A 452 -16.20 -14.74 -9.60
C GLY A 452 -16.56 -13.48 -10.40
N GLN A 453 -16.07 -12.31 -9.98
CA GLN A 453 -16.34 -11.00 -10.56
C GLN A 453 -15.10 -10.10 -10.43
N ALA A 454 -14.78 -9.32 -11.45
CA ALA A 454 -13.62 -8.43 -11.42
C ALA A 454 -13.76 -7.32 -10.37
N PRO A 455 -12.66 -6.93 -9.69
CA PRO A 455 -12.66 -5.74 -8.83
C PRO A 455 -12.74 -4.46 -9.68
N LEU A 456 -13.31 -3.41 -9.10
CA LEU A 456 -13.19 -2.06 -9.65
C LEU A 456 -11.78 -1.52 -9.35
N VAL A 457 -11.12 -0.95 -10.35
CA VAL A 457 -9.69 -0.58 -10.29
C VAL A 457 -9.52 0.93 -10.26
N LEU A 458 -8.83 1.47 -9.24
CA LEU A 458 -8.50 2.89 -9.12
C LEU A 458 -7.01 3.13 -9.45
N LEU A 459 -6.71 4.00 -10.42
CA LEU A 459 -5.35 4.31 -10.88
C LEU A 459 -5.06 5.81 -10.79
N ASP A 460 -4.31 6.22 -9.77
CA ASP A 460 -4.03 7.64 -9.53
C ASP A 460 -2.71 8.08 -10.20
N GLU A 461 -2.77 8.96 -11.21
CA GLU A 461 -1.66 9.51 -12.01
C GLU A 461 -0.72 8.48 -12.71
N ILE A 462 -1.00 7.18 -12.61
CA ILE A 462 -0.08 6.10 -13.02
C ILE A 462 0.33 6.17 -14.50
N ALA A 463 -0.54 6.64 -15.39
CA ALA A 463 -0.26 6.75 -16.81
C ALA A 463 0.92 7.71 -17.11
N ALA A 464 1.08 8.79 -16.34
CA ALA A 464 2.16 9.76 -16.54
C ALA A 464 3.56 9.19 -16.28
N HIS A 465 3.65 8.08 -15.53
CA HIS A 465 4.91 7.47 -15.09
C HIS A 465 5.31 6.20 -15.86
N LEU A 466 4.61 5.88 -16.96
CA LEU A 466 4.86 4.71 -17.79
C LEU A 466 5.18 5.13 -19.23
N ASP A 467 6.14 4.44 -19.85
CA ASP A 467 6.40 4.56 -21.30
C ASP A 467 5.21 4.06 -22.14
N GLY A 468 5.23 4.34 -23.44
CA GLY A 468 4.11 4.00 -24.34
C GLY A 468 3.79 2.49 -24.40
N ALA A 469 4.81 1.61 -24.33
CA ALA A 469 4.59 0.17 -24.37
C ALA A 469 3.99 -0.34 -23.05
N ARG A 470 4.44 0.18 -21.90
CA ARG A 470 3.85 -0.12 -20.59
C ARG A 470 2.45 0.45 -20.43
N ARG A 471 2.16 1.66 -20.94
CA ARG A 471 0.78 2.21 -20.96
C ARG A 471 -0.16 1.31 -21.76
N ALA A 472 0.25 0.90 -22.97
CA ALA A 472 -0.52 -0.04 -23.78
C ALA A 472 -0.75 -1.37 -23.05
N ALA A 473 0.31 -1.98 -22.51
CA ALA A 473 0.21 -3.23 -21.76
C ALA A 473 -0.68 -3.14 -20.50
N LEU A 474 -0.71 -1.98 -19.82
CA LEU A 474 -1.59 -1.72 -18.68
C LEU A 474 -3.06 -1.73 -19.10
N PHE A 475 -3.45 -0.87 -20.04
CA PHE A 475 -4.83 -0.77 -20.49
C PHE A 475 -5.33 -2.08 -21.11
N ASP A 476 -4.47 -2.78 -21.83
CA ASP A 476 -4.79 -4.06 -22.46
C ASP A 476 -4.92 -5.21 -21.43
N ALA A 477 -4.18 -5.16 -20.31
CA ALA A 477 -4.38 -6.06 -19.18
C ALA A 477 -5.67 -5.77 -18.40
N LEU A 478 -6.03 -4.50 -18.22
CA LEU A 478 -7.28 -4.08 -17.57
C LEU A 478 -8.52 -4.43 -18.40
N ARG A 479 -8.46 -4.22 -19.72
CA ARG A 479 -9.50 -4.62 -20.67
C ARG A 479 -9.75 -6.15 -20.66
N ARG A 480 -8.71 -6.95 -20.41
CA ARG A 480 -8.84 -8.41 -20.19
C ARG A 480 -9.42 -8.78 -18.82
N LEU A 481 -9.34 -7.90 -17.81
CA LEU A 481 -9.88 -8.15 -16.47
C LEU A 481 -11.42 -8.05 -16.46
N GLY A 482 -11.99 -7.07 -17.15
CA GLY A 482 -13.45 -6.89 -17.26
C GLY A 482 -14.14 -6.18 -16.09
N GLY A 483 -13.37 -5.55 -15.20
CA GLY A 483 -13.89 -4.68 -14.14
C GLY A 483 -13.73 -3.21 -14.50
N GLN A 484 -14.65 -2.36 -14.01
CA GLN A 484 -14.60 -0.93 -14.30
C GLN A 484 -13.29 -0.31 -13.79
N VAL A 485 -12.66 0.51 -14.62
CA VAL A 485 -11.42 1.22 -14.28
C VAL A 485 -11.75 2.70 -14.08
N TRP A 486 -11.25 3.29 -13.01
CA TRP A 486 -11.20 4.73 -12.80
C TRP A 486 -9.74 5.18 -12.79
N ALA A 487 -9.38 6.12 -13.66
CA ALA A 487 -8.02 6.64 -13.77
C ALA A 487 -7.98 8.17 -13.65
N THR A 488 -6.91 8.71 -13.07
CA THR A 488 -6.60 10.14 -13.09
C THR A 488 -5.33 10.40 -13.89
N GLY A 489 -5.25 11.56 -14.53
CA GLY A 489 -4.02 12.05 -15.14
C GLY A 489 -4.06 13.54 -15.43
N THR A 490 -2.93 14.13 -15.80
CA THR A 490 -2.87 15.54 -16.23
C THR A 490 -3.56 15.79 -17.57
N ASP A 491 -3.34 14.91 -18.56
CA ASP A 491 -3.70 15.13 -19.97
C ASP A 491 -4.35 13.87 -20.60
N ARG A 492 -5.31 14.07 -21.52
CA ARG A 492 -6.00 13.01 -22.27
C ARG A 492 -5.06 12.20 -23.16
N ALA A 493 -3.99 12.78 -23.69
CA ALA A 493 -3.02 12.11 -24.55
C ALA A 493 -2.30 10.93 -23.86
N LEU A 494 -2.23 10.92 -22.52
CA LEU A 494 -1.74 9.77 -21.74
C LEU A 494 -2.64 8.53 -21.88
N PHE A 495 -3.91 8.74 -22.24
CA PHE A 495 -4.98 7.75 -22.33
C PHE A 495 -5.50 7.53 -23.76
N ALA A 496 -4.78 7.99 -24.80
CA ALA A 496 -5.23 7.88 -26.19
C ALA A 496 -5.54 6.42 -26.65
N ALA A 497 -4.97 5.42 -25.98
CA ALA A 497 -5.30 4.01 -26.18
C ALA A 497 -6.71 3.60 -25.67
N LEU A 498 -7.45 4.53 -25.05
CA LEU A 498 -8.81 4.37 -24.55
C LEU A 498 -9.84 5.23 -25.30
N ASP A 499 -9.45 6.06 -26.27
CA ASP A 499 -10.40 6.90 -27.02
C ASP A 499 -11.52 6.06 -27.68
N GLY A 500 -12.75 6.58 -27.65
CA GLY A 500 -13.97 5.86 -28.05
C GLY A 500 -14.44 4.77 -27.06
N THR A 501 -13.55 4.21 -26.24
CA THR A 501 -13.86 3.14 -25.27
C THR A 501 -14.08 3.64 -23.84
N ALA A 502 -13.44 4.73 -23.43
CA ALA A 502 -13.60 5.33 -22.11
C ALA A 502 -14.59 6.51 -22.08
N GLN A 503 -15.05 6.83 -20.88
CA GLN A 503 -15.75 8.06 -20.53
C GLN A 503 -14.72 9.06 -20.02
N PHE A 504 -14.57 10.19 -20.70
CA PHE A 504 -13.62 11.25 -20.31
C PHE A 504 -14.35 12.38 -19.60
N PHE A 505 -13.77 12.85 -18.51
CA PHE A 505 -14.24 14.02 -17.77
C PHE A 505 -13.08 14.94 -17.44
N GLU A 506 -13.28 16.24 -17.62
CA GLU A 506 -12.33 17.27 -17.19
C GLU A 506 -12.69 17.72 -15.76
N VAL A 507 -11.67 17.87 -14.92
CA VAL A 507 -11.80 18.26 -13.52
C VAL A 507 -11.08 19.58 -13.31
N ALA A 508 -11.84 20.60 -12.92
CA ALA A 508 -11.34 21.95 -12.65
C ALA A 508 -11.98 22.49 -11.36
N GLU A 509 -11.15 23.05 -10.46
CA GLU A 509 -11.59 23.76 -9.24
C GLU A 509 -12.61 23.01 -8.33
N GLY A 510 -12.58 21.67 -8.31
CA GLY A 510 -13.57 20.88 -7.57
C GLY A 510 -14.93 20.72 -8.26
N HIS A 511 -14.99 20.94 -9.58
CA HIS A 511 -16.09 20.60 -10.46
C HIS A 511 -15.65 19.53 -11.48
N ILE A 512 -16.62 18.79 -12.03
CA ILE A 512 -16.40 17.79 -13.07
C ILE A 512 -17.27 18.14 -14.27
N LEU A 513 -16.67 18.22 -15.44
CA LEU A 513 -17.30 18.51 -16.72
C LEU A 513 -17.16 17.28 -17.62
N ALA A 514 -18.19 16.97 -18.42
CA ALA A 514 -18.06 15.96 -19.47
C ALA A 514 -17.11 16.47 -20.55
N ALA A 515 -16.07 15.71 -20.88
CA ALA A 515 -15.17 16.05 -21.98
C ALA A 515 -15.80 15.66 -23.32
N GLY A 516 -15.61 16.49 -24.35
CA GLY A 516 -16.11 16.27 -25.72
C GLY A 516 -15.40 15.16 -26.49
#